data_AF-A0A2E2P198-F1
#
_entry.id   AF-A0A2E2P198-F1
#
_cell.length_a   1.000
_cell.length_b   1.000
_cell.length_c   1.000
_cell.angle_alpha   90.00
_cell.angle_beta   90.00
_cell.angle_gamma   90.00
#
_symmetry.space_group_name_H-M   'P 1'
#
loop_
_entity.id
_entity.type
_entity.pdbx_description
1 polymer ?
#
loop_
_entity_poly.entity_id
_entity_poly.type
_entity_poly.pdbx_seq_one_letter_code
_entity_poly.pdbx_strand_id
1 'polypeptide(L)'
;MKAINEIVKQLREQAAADIRALLEKDLTYAEISLKIFDAYRAEAETTTVQNELSLDEKSFKIFERIIYLTILRYFGLEDHSMKDVLATTVFYALNGNSKKEKSERIEELEDYFHAMKRYEIEEEASSLLSELYLLSQGSQLETVYRHLYLKYKELDSLISAALQILVGMHNKVENYLHNANPTLVRDMIQDFKLLRTLSENHPESKNLNCLANLAKIELVVLVGQDQLLKDGKVDIETLLFNCKNQIDSLAFGLKRFHLQNILSQVQCYHLIKHDCLEEALELSNELSNKAMFEAYNYQFPEVVYKDIRNAVVAYKFHARQDKLRPSKSIQNTLDNAQHVFKQVVHTDLFGRNPYSHLVN
;
A
#
# COMPACT_ATOMS: atom_id res chain seq x y z
N MET A 1 -6.61 14.70 5.64
CA MET A 1 -7.31 13.36 5.64
C MET A 1 -8.30 13.32 4.48
N LYS A 2 -8.18 12.37 3.54
CA LYS A 2 -9.20 12.18 2.48
C LYS A 2 -10.57 11.94 3.12
N ALA A 3 -11.63 12.52 2.56
CA ALA A 3 -12.98 12.27 3.05
C ALA A 3 -13.31 10.78 2.92
N ILE A 4 -14.01 10.19 3.90
CA ILE A 4 -14.38 8.76 3.90
C ILE A 4 -15.17 8.40 2.63
N ASN A 5 -15.98 9.33 2.13
CA ASN A 5 -16.66 9.25 0.84
C ASN A 5 -15.69 8.90 -0.31
N GLU A 6 -14.56 9.61 -0.44
CA GLU A 6 -13.58 9.36 -1.51
C GLU A 6 -12.94 7.97 -1.39
N ILE A 7 -12.65 7.54 -0.15
CA ILE A 7 -12.09 6.20 0.11
C ILE A 7 -13.09 5.14 -0.34
N VAL A 8 -14.36 5.26 0.08
CA VAL A 8 -15.42 4.29 -0.25
C VAL A 8 -15.68 4.21 -1.75
N LYS A 9 -15.64 5.35 -2.46
CA LYS A 9 -15.74 5.40 -3.93
C LYS A 9 -14.59 4.67 -4.63
N GLN A 10 -13.38 4.73 -4.06
CA GLN A 10 -12.17 4.11 -4.63
C GLN A 10 -12.03 2.61 -4.30
N LEU A 11 -12.91 2.04 -3.46
CA LEU A 11 -12.91 0.60 -3.21
C LEU A 11 -13.34 -0.18 -4.46
N ARG A 12 -12.62 -1.26 -4.76
CA ARG A 12 -13.05 -2.25 -5.75
C ARG A 12 -14.30 -2.98 -5.28
N GLU A 13 -15.10 -3.48 -6.22
CA GLU A 13 -16.41 -4.08 -5.94
C GLU A 13 -16.35 -5.21 -4.89
N GLN A 14 -15.38 -6.11 -5.01
CA GLN A 14 -15.25 -7.22 -4.08
C GLN A 14 -14.88 -6.75 -2.67
N ALA A 15 -13.93 -5.82 -2.55
CA ALA A 15 -13.61 -5.18 -1.26
C ALA A 15 -14.83 -4.47 -0.67
N ALA A 16 -15.57 -3.71 -1.47
CA ALA A 16 -16.76 -3.01 -1.02
C ALA A 16 -17.81 -3.99 -0.47
N ALA A 17 -18.06 -5.11 -1.16
CA ALA A 17 -18.99 -6.15 -0.71
C ALA A 17 -18.53 -6.80 0.61
N ASP A 18 -17.25 -7.13 0.74
CA ASP A 18 -16.69 -7.75 1.95
C ASP A 18 -16.69 -6.78 3.15
N ILE A 19 -16.35 -5.50 2.92
CA ILE A 19 -16.41 -4.44 3.93
C ILE A 19 -17.86 -4.19 4.37
N ARG A 20 -18.80 -4.16 3.44
CA ARG A 20 -20.24 -4.06 3.75
C ARG A 20 -20.70 -5.22 4.63
N ALA A 21 -20.29 -6.45 4.31
CA ALA A 21 -20.60 -7.62 5.13
C ALA A 21 -19.94 -7.60 6.53
N LEU A 22 -18.78 -6.93 6.67
CA LEU A 22 -18.15 -6.69 7.98
C LEU A 22 -18.95 -5.66 8.79
N LEU A 23 -19.41 -4.58 8.17
CA LEU A 23 -20.26 -3.57 8.80
C LEU A 23 -21.60 -4.17 9.24
N GLU A 24 -22.22 -5.05 8.45
CA GLU A 24 -23.46 -5.74 8.80
C GLU A 24 -23.34 -6.60 10.06
N LYS A 25 -22.15 -7.14 10.35
CA LYS A 25 -21.90 -7.93 11.56
C LYS A 25 -21.78 -7.09 12.83
N ASP A 26 -21.53 -5.78 12.70
CA ASP A 26 -21.49 -4.86 13.83
C ASP A 26 -22.89 -4.32 14.15
N LEU A 27 -23.67 -5.14 14.85
CA LEU A 27 -25.08 -4.87 15.18
C LEU A 27 -25.31 -3.53 15.89
N THR A 28 -24.29 -2.97 16.54
CA THR A 28 -24.42 -1.75 17.35
C THR A 28 -24.57 -0.51 16.47
N TYR A 29 -23.90 -0.48 15.32
CA TYR A 29 -23.78 0.72 14.48
C TYR A 29 -24.24 0.50 13.04
N ALA A 30 -24.47 -0.76 12.65
CA ALA A 30 -24.84 -1.18 11.30
C ALA A 30 -25.97 -0.34 10.68
N GLU A 31 -27.04 -0.04 11.44
CA GLU A 31 -28.21 0.68 10.90
C GLU A 31 -27.85 2.02 10.25
N ILE A 32 -26.86 2.73 10.81
CA ILE A 32 -26.45 4.05 10.35
C ILE A 32 -25.21 3.94 9.45
N SER A 33 -24.19 3.18 9.87
CA SER A 33 -22.95 3.07 9.09
C SER A 33 -23.16 2.41 7.72
N LEU A 34 -24.09 1.45 7.60
CA LEU A 34 -24.42 0.85 6.30
C LEU A 34 -25.12 1.82 5.37
N LYS A 35 -26.08 2.63 5.87
CA LYS A 35 -26.77 3.63 5.05
C LYS A 35 -25.77 4.65 4.50
N ILE A 36 -24.83 5.10 5.32
CA ILE A 36 -23.77 6.01 4.88
C ILE A 36 -22.86 5.34 3.85
N PHE A 37 -22.41 4.11 4.13
CA PHE A 37 -21.53 3.36 3.23
C PHE A 37 -22.19 3.12 1.86
N ASP A 38 -23.42 2.62 1.84
CA ASP A 38 -24.18 2.32 0.62
C ASP A 38 -24.47 3.60 -0.17
N ALA A 39 -24.77 4.72 0.50
CA ALA A 39 -24.95 6.01 -0.17
C ALA A 39 -23.66 6.54 -0.82
N TYR A 40 -22.51 6.39 -0.16
CA TYR A 40 -21.20 6.75 -0.74
C TYR A 40 -20.82 5.85 -1.92
N ARG A 41 -21.18 4.56 -1.87
CA ARG A 41 -21.06 3.65 -3.02
C ARG A 41 -21.95 4.07 -4.19
N ALA A 42 -23.11 4.64 -3.92
CA ALA A 42 -23.98 5.29 -4.91
C ALA A 42 -23.55 6.72 -5.29
N GLU A 43 -22.32 7.10 -4.93
CA GLU A 43 -21.69 8.38 -5.19
C GLU A 43 -22.30 9.64 -4.53
N ALA A 44 -23.24 9.47 -3.58
CA ALA A 44 -23.88 10.58 -2.89
C ALA A 44 -22.88 11.50 -2.16
N GLU A 45 -23.20 12.79 -2.10
CA GLU A 45 -22.41 13.77 -1.36
C GLU A 45 -22.61 13.65 0.15
N THR A 46 -21.56 13.94 0.92
CA THR A 46 -21.57 13.84 2.39
C THR A 46 -22.68 14.66 3.05
N THR A 47 -22.89 15.89 2.57
CA THR A 47 -23.94 16.80 3.09
C THR A 47 -25.35 16.27 2.86
N THR A 48 -25.60 15.66 1.71
CA THR A 48 -26.90 15.05 1.37
C THR A 48 -27.21 13.89 2.31
N VAL A 49 -26.27 12.95 2.46
CA VAL A 49 -26.46 11.77 3.32
C VAL A 49 -26.64 12.18 4.78
N GLN A 50 -25.87 13.17 5.25
CA GLN A 50 -26.01 13.70 6.61
C GLN A 50 -27.42 14.25 6.87
N ASN A 51 -27.95 15.04 5.95
CA ASN A 51 -29.28 15.64 6.07
C ASN A 51 -30.40 14.57 6.03
N GLU A 52 -30.29 13.59 5.15
CA GLU A 52 -31.25 12.48 5.03
C GLU A 52 -31.34 11.65 6.31
N LEU A 53 -30.19 11.42 6.98
CA LEU A 53 -30.13 10.69 8.24
C LEU A 53 -30.46 11.56 9.46
N SER A 54 -30.67 12.87 9.27
CA SER A 54 -30.98 13.82 10.35
C SER A 54 -29.96 13.79 11.50
N LEU A 55 -28.68 13.62 11.17
CA LEU A 55 -27.58 13.58 12.14
C LEU A 55 -26.86 14.92 12.22
N ASP A 56 -26.50 15.35 13.43
CA ASP A 56 -25.56 16.45 13.60
C ASP A 56 -24.17 16.08 13.07
N GLU A 57 -23.37 17.09 12.73
CA GLU A 57 -22.06 16.91 12.10
C GLU A 57 -21.13 16.00 12.91
N LYS A 58 -21.08 16.17 14.23
CA LYS A 58 -20.18 15.40 15.09
C LYS A 58 -20.60 13.93 15.15
N SER A 59 -21.89 13.68 15.38
CA SER A 59 -22.43 12.31 15.37
C SER A 59 -22.20 11.64 14.01
N PHE A 60 -22.44 12.35 12.91
CA PHE A 60 -22.19 11.84 11.56
C PHE A 60 -20.72 11.42 11.36
N LYS A 61 -19.77 12.26 11.80
CA LYS A 61 -18.34 11.97 11.73
C LYS A 61 -17.96 10.70 12.51
N ILE A 62 -18.60 10.43 13.65
CA ILE A 62 -18.34 9.18 14.39
C ILE A 62 -18.71 7.95 13.55
N PHE A 63 -19.83 7.97 12.82
CA PHE A 63 -20.21 6.86 11.94
C PHE A 63 -19.28 6.74 10.72
N GLU A 64 -18.84 7.85 10.13
CA GLU A 64 -17.78 7.84 9.11
C GLU A 64 -16.49 7.19 9.65
N ARG A 65 -16.14 7.44 10.92
CA ARG A 65 -14.97 6.83 11.54
C ARG A 65 -15.12 5.33 11.72
N ILE A 66 -16.31 4.84 12.06
CA ILE A 66 -16.58 3.39 12.16
C ILE A 66 -16.38 2.71 10.80
N ILE A 67 -16.86 3.33 9.72
CA ILE A 67 -16.62 2.87 8.35
C ILE A 67 -15.10 2.82 8.07
N TYR A 68 -14.39 3.91 8.35
CA TYR A 68 -12.94 3.97 8.17
C TYR A 68 -12.18 2.87 8.93
N LEU A 69 -12.48 2.66 10.22
CA LEU A 69 -11.86 1.62 11.03
C LEU A 69 -12.18 0.22 10.49
N THR A 70 -13.39 0.00 9.97
CA THR A 70 -13.76 -1.27 9.34
C THR A 70 -12.97 -1.51 8.06
N ILE A 71 -12.73 -0.46 7.26
CA ILE A 71 -11.87 -0.53 6.08
C ILE A 71 -10.43 -0.88 6.47
N LEU A 72 -9.88 -0.23 7.51
CA LEU A 72 -8.54 -0.55 8.02
C LEU A 72 -8.45 -2.02 8.44
N ARG A 73 -9.43 -2.51 9.20
CA ARG A 73 -9.50 -3.90 9.64
C ARG A 73 -9.59 -4.87 8.47
N TYR A 74 -10.36 -4.55 7.42
CA TYR A 74 -10.41 -5.36 6.20
C TYR A 74 -9.02 -5.52 5.56
N PHE A 75 -8.23 -4.45 5.53
CA PHE A 75 -6.85 -4.47 5.05
C PHE A 75 -5.84 -5.07 6.06
N GLY A 76 -6.30 -5.57 7.21
CA GLY A 76 -5.42 -6.12 8.25
C GLY A 76 -4.54 -5.06 8.92
N LEU A 77 -4.96 -3.79 8.85
CA LEU A 77 -4.24 -2.68 9.47
C LEU A 77 -4.69 -2.53 10.91
N GLU A 78 -3.78 -2.81 11.84
CA GLU A 78 -4.01 -2.73 13.27
C GLU A 78 -3.05 -1.71 13.91
N ASP A 79 -3.55 -1.00 14.94
CA ASP A 79 -2.74 -0.08 15.73
C ASP A 79 -1.81 -0.91 16.64
N HIS A 80 -0.49 -0.78 16.46
CA HIS A 80 0.49 -1.54 17.26
C HIS A 80 1.27 -0.67 18.24
N SER A 81 1.20 0.66 18.10
CA SER A 81 1.93 1.60 18.93
C SER A 81 1.08 2.78 19.38
N MET A 82 1.53 3.48 20.42
CA MET A 82 0.88 4.70 20.90
C MET A 82 0.81 5.80 19.82
N LYS A 83 1.79 5.83 18.91
CA LYS A 83 1.79 6.71 17.74
C LYS A 83 0.60 6.42 16.82
N ASP A 84 0.27 5.15 16.61
CA ASP A 84 -0.79 4.74 15.69
C ASP A 84 -2.18 5.10 16.27
N VAL A 85 -2.35 4.90 17.58
CA VAL A 85 -3.59 5.23 18.30
C VAL A 85 -3.84 6.74 18.36
N LEU A 86 -2.80 7.57 18.37
CA LEU A 86 -2.90 9.01 18.62
C LEU A 86 -3.83 9.73 17.62
N ALA A 87 -3.79 9.37 16.34
CA ALA A 87 -4.68 9.96 15.33
C ALA A 87 -6.16 9.65 15.62
N THR A 88 -6.45 8.43 16.09
CA THR A 88 -7.79 8.02 16.53
C THR A 88 -8.21 8.76 17.79
N THR A 89 -7.31 8.92 18.77
CA THR A 89 -7.56 9.68 20.00
C THR A 89 -7.90 11.14 19.71
N VAL A 90 -7.10 11.81 18.87
CA VAL A 90 -7.35 13.19 18.46
C VAL A 90 -8.71 13.31 17.75
N PHE A 91 -9.03 12.37 16.87
CA PHE A 91 -10.33 12.35 16.20
C PHE A 91 -11.50 12.34 17.19
N TYR A 92 -11.45 11.47 18.20
CA TYR A 92 -12.51 11.38 19.22
C TYR A 92 -12.51 12.58 20.18
N ALA A 93 -11.37 13.20 20.46
CA ALA A 93 -11.34 14.43 21.26
C ALA A 93 -12.06 15.60 20.55
N LEU A 94 -11.94 15.68 19.23
CA LEU A 94 -12.57 16.72 18.42
C LEU A 94 -14.07 16.47 18.21
N ASN A 95 -14.43 15.24 17.85
CA ASN A 95 -15.79 14.88 17.41
C ASN A 95 -16.64 14.22 18.51
N GLY A 96 -16.03 13.76 19.60
CA GLY A 96 -16.73 13.14 20.72
C GLY A 96 -17.50 14.16 21.57
N ASN A 97 -18.54 13.68 22.23
CA ASN A 97 -19.33 14.47 23.18
C ASN A 97 -18.64 14.51 24.56
N SER A 98 -17.54 15.24 24.66
CA SER A 98 -16.91 15.55 25.96
C SER A 98 -17.48 16.85 26.51
N LYS A 99 -18.25 16.79 27.60
CA LYS A 99 -18.68 17.97 28.37
C LYS A 99 -17.52 18.49 29.24
N LYS A 100 -16.44 18.98 28.61
CA LYS A 100 -15.28 19.56 29.28
C LYS A 100 -15.39 21.08 29.33
N GLU A 101 -14.84 21.69 30.38
CA GLU A 101 -14.69 23.14 30.40
C GLU A 101 -13.71 23.61 29.32
N LYS A 102 -13.82 24.89 28.94
CA LYS A 102 -12.99 25.47 27.87
C LYS A 102 -11.49 25.32 28.13
N SER A 103 -11.05 25.60 29.36
CA SER A 103 -9.64 25.48 29.78
C SER A 103 -9.14 24.05 29.69
N GLU A 104 -9.90 23.09 30.23
CA GLU A 104 -9.56 21.66 30.18
C GLU A 104 -9.47 21.13 28.75
N ARG A 105 -10.36 21.59 27.86
CA ARG A 105 -10.35 21.21 26.44
C ARG A 105 -9.14 21.79 25.71
N ILE A 106 -8.72 23.00 26.04
CA ILE A 106 -7.49 23.59 25.47
C ILE A 106 -6.27 22.78 25.90
N GLU A 107 -6.11 22.54 27.20
CA GLU A 107 -4.99 21.79 27.77
C GLU A 107 -4.88 20.38 27.16
N GLU A 108 -6.00 19.65 27.06
CA GLU A 108 -6.02 18.33 26.42
C GLU A 108 -5.57 18.36 24.95
N LEU A 109 -6.06 19.33 24.16
CA LEU A 109 -5.70 19.41 22.74
C LEU A 109 -4.25 19.86 22.55
N GLU A 110 -3.73 20.73 23.42
CA GLU A 110 -2.31 21.10 23.46
C GLU A 110 -1.43 19.87 23.74
N ASP A 111 -1.79 19.07 24.75
CA ASP A 111 -1.09 17.83 25.09
C ASP A 111 -1.05 16.86 23.91
N TYR A 112 -2.18 16.66 23.21
CA TYR A 112 -2.21 15.83 22.02
C TYR A 112 -1.33 16.39 20.89
N PHE A 113 -1.33 17.71 20.66
CA PHE A 113 -0.45 18.31 19.66
C PHE A 113 1.04 18.13 20.01
N HIS A 114 1.40 18.28 21.28
CA HIS A 114 2.76 18.02 21.76
C HIS A 114 3.14 16.53 21.62
N ALA A 115 2.20 15.61 21.85
CA ALA A 115 2.40 14.19 21.59
C ALA A 115 2.60 13.92 20.08
N MET A 116 1.82 14.56 19.21
CA MET A 116 1.95 14.42 17.76
C MET A 116 3.32 14.89 17.27
N LYS A 117 3.82 16.03 17.78
CA LYS A 117 5.18 16.51 17.51
C LYS A 117 6.26 15.55 17.99
N ARG A 118 6.10 14.98 19.18
CA ARG A 118 7.06 14.02 19.76
C ARG A 118 7.18 12.75 18.92
N TYR A 119 6.07 12.30 18.34
CA TYR A 119 6.06 11.18 17.39
C TYR A 119 6.26 11.61 15.94
N GLU A 120 6.49 12.91 15.70
CA GLU A 120 6.74 13.51 14.39
C GLU A 120 5.64 13.18 13.35
N ILE A 121 4.37 13.31 13.76
CA ILE A 121 3.16 13.12 12.93
C ILE A 121 2.26 14.36 12.90
N GLU A 122 2.78 15.52 13.31
CA GLU A 122 2.01 16.77 13.45
C GLU A 122 1.48 17.34 12.13
N GLU A 123 1.91 16.81 10.98
CA GLU A 123 1.31 17.11 9.67
C GLU A 123 -0.19 16.75 9.61
N GLU A 124 -0.67 15.82 10.44
CA GLU A 124 -2.09 15.45 10.53
C GLU A 124 -2.87 16.32 11.55
N ALA A 125 -2.24 17.32 12.17
CA ALA A 125 -2.83 18.09 13.28
C ALA A 125 -3.72 19.27 12.84
N SER A 126 -3.97 19.46 11.54
CA SER A 126 -4.67 20.65 11.02
C SER A 126 -6.05 20.87 11.65
N SER A 127 -6.87 19.81 11.79
CA SER A 127 -8.18 19.90 12.45
C SER A 127 -8.08 20.22 13.93
N LEU A 128 -7.08 19.65 14.63
CA LEU A 128 -6.83 19.93 16.04
C LEU A 128 -6.44 21.39 16.24
N LEU A 129 -5.53 21.90 15.41
CA LEU A 129 -5.06 23.29 15.48
C LEU A 129 -6.16 24.29 15.12
N SER A 130 -7.08 23.92 14.23
CA SER A 130 -8.27 24.71 13.94
C SER A 130 -9.15 24.86 15.18
N GLU A 131 -9.37 23.77 15.92
CA GLU A 131 -10.15 23.80 17.16
C GLU A 131 -9.44 24.62 18.25
N LEU A 132 -8.13 24.42 18.45
CA LEU A 132 -7.33 25.23 19.39
C LEU A 132 -7.38 26.72 19.05
N TYR A 133 -7.33 27.07 17.77
CA TYR A 133 -7.49 28.44 17.30
C TYR A 133 -8.87 29.01 17.67
N LEU A 134 -9.96 28.28 17.41
CA LEU A 134 -11.32 28.71 17.74
C LEU A 134 -11.51 28.89 19.26
N LEU A 135 -11.01 27.94 20.05
CA LEU A 135 -11.07 28.02 21.51
C LEU A 135 -10.22 29.19 22.04
N SER A 136 -9.11 29.52 21.41
CA SER A 136 -8.17 30.54 21.90
C SER A 136 -8.49 31.96 21.42
N GLN A 137 -9.60 32.19 20.72
CA GLN A 137 -9.99 33.53 20.25
C GLN A 137 -10.09 34.54 21.42
N GLY A 138 -9.50 35.72 21.22
CA GLY A 138 -9.42 36.78 22.23
C GLY A 138 -8.33 36.57 23.29
N SER A 139 -7.54 35.50 23.20
CA SER A 139 -6.38 35.24 24.07
C SER A 139 -5.06 35.59 23.40
N GLN A 140 -3.97 35.63 24.18
CA GLN A 140 -2.62 35.84 23.64
C GLN A 140 -2.16 34.71 22.69
N LEU A 141 -2.74 33.51 22.82
CA LEU A 141 -2.35 32.34 22.02
C LEU A 141 -3.09 32.25 20.67
N GLU A 142 -4.09 33.10 20.42
CA GLU A 142 -4.86 33.10 19.16
C GLU A 142 -3.95 33.16 17.93
N THR A 143 -2.98 34.08 17.94
CA THR A 143 -2.07 34.30 16.81
C THR A 143 -1.16 33.09 16.56
N VAL A 144 -0.72 32.43 17.63
CA VAL A 144 0.14 31.24 17.55
C VAL A 144 -0.62 30.09 16.91
N TYR A 145 -1.82 29.77 17.41
CA TYR A 145 -2.62 28.67 16.86
C TYR A 145 -3.11 28.95 15.45
N ARG A 146 -3.43 30.21 15.13
CA ARG A 146 -3.76 30.60 13.76
C ARG A 146 -2.60 30.35 12.80
N HIS A 147 -1.38 30.75 13.18
CA HIS A 147 -0.19 30.54 12.35
C HIS A 147 0.09 29.04 12.13
N LEU A 148 0.04 28.23 13.20
CA LEU A 148 0.25 26.79 13.11
C LEU A 148 -0.82 26.11 12.25
N TYR A 149 -2.10 26.44 12.44
CA TYR A 149 -3.19 25.91 11.63
C TYR A 149 -2.98 26.21 10.14
N LEU A 150 -2.66 27.46 9.78
CA LEU A 150 -2.41 27.84 8.39
C LEU A 150 -1.23 27.08 7.79
N LYS A 151 -0.12 26.94 8.54
CA LYS A 151 1.05 26.16 8.11
C LYS A 151 0.68 24.71 7.76
N TYR A 152 0.03 23.98 8.68
CA TYR A 152 -0.27 22.57 8.45
C TYR A 152 -1.40 22.35 7.45
N LYS A 153 -2.32 23.32 7.31
CA LYS A 153 -3.32 23.31 6.24
C LYS A 153 -2.69 23.49 4.86
N GLU A 154 -1.72 24.38 4.73
CA GLU A 154 -0.95 24.54 3.49
C GLU A 154 -0.19 23.25 3.14
N LEU A 155 0.48 22.64 4.12
CA LEU A 155 1.16 21.34 3.93
C LEU A 155 0.19 20.24 3.47
N ASP A 156 -0.99 20.10 4.08
CA ASP A 156 -2.00 19.10 3.64
C ASP A 156 -2.44 19.31 2.18
N SER A 157 -2.57 20.57 1.75
CA SER A 157 -2.85 20.92 0.34
C SER A 157 -1.71 20.53 -0.59
N LEU A 158 -0.47 20.82 -0.21
CA LEU A 158 0.72 20.45 -0.99
C LEU A 158 0.91 18.94 -1.09
N ILE A 159 0.68 18.20 0.00
CA ILE A 159 0.73 16.73 0.02
C ILE A 159 -0.35 16.17 -0.90
N SER A 160 -1.55 16.73 -0.88
CA SER A 160 -2.64 16.33 -1.78
C SER A 160 -2.28 16.57 -3.25
N ALA A 161 -1.66 17.71 -3.57
CA ALA A 161 -1.17 18.00 -4.91
C ALA A 161 -0.05 17.05 -5.34
N ALA A 162 0.90 16.75 -4.45
CA ALA A 162 1.98 15.80 -4.69
C ALA A 162 1.44 14.38 -4.98
N LEU A 163 0.43 13.94 -4.23
CA LEU A 163 -0.24 12.66 -4.51
C LEU A 163 -0.89 12.64 -5.91
N GLN A 164 -1.49 13.74 -6.36
CA GLN A 164 -2.06 13.82 -7.72
C GLN A 164 -0.97 13.77 -8.80
N ILE A 165 0.20 14.38 -8.55
CA ILE A 165 1.34 14.27 -9.46
C ILE A 165 1.82 12.80 -9.53
N LEU A 166 1.91 12.12 -8.38
CA LEU A 166 2.29 10.70 -8.33
C LEU A 166 1.29 9.81 -9.09
N VAL A 167 -0.02 10.02 -8.89
CA VAL A 167 -1.09 9.34 -9.66
C VAL A 167 -0.92 9.58 -11.17
N GLY A 168 -0.68 10.83 -11.57
CA GLY A 168 -0.39 11.18 -12.97
C GLY A 168 0.85 10.47 -13.51
N MET A 169 1.89 10.32 -12.69
CA MET A 169 3.10 9.59 -13.04
C MET A 169 2.80 8.09 -13.22
N HIS A 170 2.02 7.46 -12.33
CA HIS A 170 1.64 6.05 -12.44
C HIS A 170 0.92 5.75 -13.77
N ASN A 171 -0.01 6.61 -14.19
CA ASN A 171 -0.67 6.46 -15.49
C ASN A 171 0.33 6.51 -16.66
N LYS A 172 1.38 7.34 -16.57
CA LYS A 172 2.45 7.40 -17.57
C LYS A 172 3.34 6.16 -17.54
N VAL A 173 3.63 5.61 -16.35
CA VAL A 173 4.35 4.34 -16.19
C VAL A 173 3.57 3.20 -16.84
N GLU A 174 2.26 3.09 -16.60
CA GLU A 174 1.41 2.06 -17.21
C GLU A 174 1.47 2.11 -18.74
N ASN A 175 1.32 3.32 -19.31
CA ASN A 175 1.43 3.52 -20.76
C ASN A 175 2.84 3.17 -21.29
N TYR A 176 3.89 3.50 -20.55
CA TYR A 176 5.27 3.17 -20.90
C TYR A 176 5.52 1.65 -20.90
N LEU A 177 5.00 0.94 -19.91
CA LEU A 177 5.14 -0.52 -19.81
C LEU A 177 4.40 -1.26 -20.93
N HIS A 178 3.32 -0.68 -21.47
CA HIS A 178 2.66 -1.19 -22.67
C HIS A 178 3.36 -0.79 -23.97
N ASN A 179 3.87 0.43 -24.06
CA ASN A 179 4.53 0.96 -25.24
C ASN A 179 5.69 1.88 -24.85
N ALA A 180 6.91 1.36 -24.92
CA ALA A 180 8.11 2.07 -24.55
C ALA A 180 8.30 3.33 -25.41
N ASN A 181 8.04 4.50 -24.82
CA ASN A 181 8.09 5.79 -25.50
C ASN A 181 9.04 6.75 -24.76
N PRO A 182 10.13 7.23 -25.39
CA PRO A 182 11.06 8.19 -24.78
C PRO A 182 10.42 9.51 -24.33
N THR A 183 9.32 9.94 -24.97
CA THR A 183 8.59 11.15 -24.55
C THR A 183 7.94 10.96 -23.18
N LEU A 184 7.35 9.78 -22.92
CA LEU A 184 6.78 9.46 -21.61
C LEU A 184 7.85 9.47 -20.51
N VAL A 185 9.05 8.97 -20.81
CA VAL A 185 10.18 9.00 -19.87
C VAL A 185 10.52 10.45 -19.49
N ARG A 186 10.57 11.36 -20.45
CA ARG A 186 10.82 12.79 -20.19
C ARG A 186 9.73 13.39 -19.32
N ASP A 187 8.47 13.08 -19.60
CA ASP A 187 7.33 13.60 -18.85
C ASP A 187 7.32 13.08 -17.40
N MET A 188 7.63 11.80 -17.17
CA MET A 188 7.75 11.24 -15.82
C MET A 188 8.95 11.83 -15.05
N ILE A 189 10.08 12.08 -15.71
CA ILE A 189 11.21 12.79 -15.09
C ILE A 189 10.81 14.21 -14.70
N GLN A 190 9.96 14.88 -15.48
CA GLN A 190 9.45 16.20 -15.15
C GLN A 190 8.53 16.16 -13.93
N ASP A 191 7.62 15.19 -13.85
CA ASP A 191 6.76 14.98 -12.66
C ASP A 191 7.62 14.73 -11.41
N PHE A 192 8.63 13.87 -11.50
CA PHE A 192 9.58 13.63 -10.41
C PHE A 192 10.32 14.91 -10.00
N LYS A 193 10.77 15.73 -10.95
CA LYS A 193 11.40 17.02 -10.62
C LYS A 193 10.46 17.96 -9.87
N LEU A 194 9.16 17.96 -10.20
CA LEU A 194 8.15 18.73 -9.47
C LEU A 194 8.01 18.22 -8.03
N LEU A 195 7.88 16.90 -7.85
CA LEU A 195 7.83 16.28 -6.51
C LEU A 195 9.08 16.58 -5.69
N ARG A 196 10.26 16.46 -6.30
CA ARG A 196 11.54 16.79 -5.66
C ARG A 196 11.59 18.26 -5.24
N THR A 197 11.15 19.18 -6.10
CA THR A 197 11.11 20.61 -5.78
C THR A 197 10.17 20.90 -4.60
N LEU A 198 9.01 20.25 -4.54
CA LEU A 198 8.09 20.39 -3.40
C LEU A 198 8.74 19.90 -2.10
N SER A 199 9.42 18.75 -2.15
CA SER A 199 10.17 18.18 -1.01
C SER A 199 11.34 19.08 -0.58
N GLU A 200 12.14 19.60 -1.52
CA GLU A 200 13.27 20.50 -1.25
C GLU A 200 12.84 21.84 -0.64
N ASN A 201 11.67 22.37 -1.03
CA ASN A 201 11.11 23.60 -0.47
C ASN A 201 10.49 23.40 0.92
N HIS A 202 10.13 22.17 1.27
CA HIS A 202 9.51 21.80 2.56
C HIS A 202 10.23 20.59 3.16
N PRO A 203 11.52 20.73 3.52
CA PRO A 203 12.36 19.62 3.96
C PRO A 203 11.86 18.97 5.26
N GLU A 204 11.08 19.71 6.07
CA GLU A 204 10.44 19.19 7.27
C GLU A 204 9.27 18.23 6.97
N SER A 205 8.71 18.27 5.76
CA SER A 205 7.56 17.44 5.42
C SER A 205 7.97 16.01 5.07
N LYS A 206 7.66 15.09 5.97
CA LYS A 206 7.91 13.66 5.77
C LYS A 206 7.09 13.10 4.62
N ASN A 207 5.84 13.53 4.48
CA ASN A 207 4.98 13.09 3.39
C ASN A 207 5.57 13.49 2.03
N LEU A 208 5.98 14.76 1.85
CA LEU A 208 6.54 15.22 0.57
C LEU A 208 7.87 14.51 0.25
N ASN A 209 8.76 14.36 1.24
CA ASN A 209 10.02 13.63 1.09
C ASN A 209 9.78 12.16 0.67
N CYS A 210 8.84 11.50 1.33
CA CYS A 210 8.43 10.13 1.03
C CYS A 210 7.93 9.99 -0.41
N LEU A 211 7.04 10.88 -0.87
CA LEU A 211 6.48 10.83 -2.22
C LEU A 211 7.55 11.05 -3.29
N ALA A 212 8.47 12.00 -3.07
CA ALA A 212 9.57 12.25 -3.99
C ALA A 212 10.51 11.05 -4.11
N ASN A 213 10.86 10.41 -2.99
CA ASN A 213 11.72 9.24 -2.99
C ASN A 213 11.03 8.00 -3.58
N LEU A 214 9.72 7.83 -3.34
CA LEU A 214 8.94 6.76 -3.96
C LEU A 214 8.89 6.93 -5.50
N ALA A 215 8.62 8.14 -5.98
CA ALA A 215 8.66 8.44 -7.41
C ALA A 215 10.05 8.19 -8.01
N LYS A 216 11.12 8.52 -7.27
CA LYS A 216 12.49 8.24 -7.70
C LYS A 216 12.75 6.74 -7.87
N ILE A 217 12.36 5.92 -6.88
CA ILE A 217 12.60 4.47 -6.96
C ILE A 217 11.78 3.83 -8.08
N GLU A 218 10.55 4.28 -8.31
CA GLU A 218 9.72 3.83 -9.43
C GLU A 218 10.37 4.12 -10.78
N LEU A 219 10.89 5.34 -10.99
CA LEU A 219 11.59 5.70 -12.23
C LEU A 219 12.85 4.85 -12.46
N VAL A 220 13.58 4.54 -11.39
CA VAL A 220 14.78 3.69 -11.48
C VAL A 220 14.38 2.26 -11.82
N VAL A 221 13.48 1.65 -11.03
CA VAL A 221 13.15 0.22 -11.11
C VAL A 221 12.24 -0.11 -12.31
N LEU A 222 11.19 0.69 -12.53
CA LEU A 222 10.18 0.40 -13.56
C LEU A 222 10.60 0.94 -14.92
N VAL A 223 11.27 2.09 -14.97
CA VAL A 223 11.61 2.82 -16.21
C VAL A 223 13.11 2.79 -16.54
N GLY A 224 13.96 2.20 -15.69
CA GLY A 224 15.39 2.00 -15.95
C GLY A 224 16.22 3.29 -15.92
N GLN A 225 15.79 4.30 -15.16
CA GLN A 225 16.46 5.60 -15.08
C GLN A 225 17.58 5.63 -14.03
N ASP A 226 18.54 4.71 -14.12
CA ASP A 226 19.64 4.54 -13.15
C ASP A 226 20.53 5.78 -12.98
N GLN A 227 20.52 6.69 -13.96
CA GLN A 227 21.25 7.96 -13.85
C GLN A 227 20.78 8.79 -12.63
N LEU A 228 19.52 8.66 -12.22
CA LEU A 228 18.98 9.36 -11.04
C LEU A 228 19.65 8.90 -9.72
N LEU A 229 20.23 7.70 -9.70
CA LEU A 229 21.03 7.20 -8.58
C LEU A 229 22.42 7.86 -8.54
N LYS A 230 23.06 7.99 -9.71
CA LYS A 230 24.40 8.58 -9.86
C LYS A 230 24.45 10.03 -9.43
N ASP A 231 23.40 10.80 -9.74
CA ASP A 231 23.29 12.21 -9.37
C ASP A 231 23.21 12.43 -7.85
N GLY A 232 22.85 11.38 -7.08
CA GLY A 232 22.75 11.43 -5.62
C GLY A 232 23.84 10.68 -4.85
N LYS A 233 24.72 9.92 -5.53
CA LYS A 233 25.66 8.96 -4.89
C LYS A 233 24.96 7.98 -3.92
N VAL A 234 23.74 7.56 -4.27
CA VAL A 234 22.93 6.61 -3.47
C VAL A 234 22.68 5.38 -4.33
N ASP A 235 22.98 4.20 -3.80
CA ASP A 235 22.62 2.93 -4.44
C ASP A 235 21.15 2.58 -4.23
N ILE A 236 20.65 1.60 -4.99
CA ILE A 236 19.23 1.26 -4.99
C ILE A 236 18.77 0.66 -3.66
N GLU A 237 19.61 -0.15 -3.00
CA GLU A 237 19.32 -0.78 -1.72
C GLU A 237 19.14 0.28 -0.61
N THR A 238 20.04 1.25 -0.58
CA THR A 238 19.97 2.40 0.32
C THR A 238 18.71 3.22 0.04
N LEU A 239 18.35 3.42 -1.23
CA LEU A 239 17.12 4.14 -1.59
C LEU A 239 15.86 3.38 -1.14
N LEU A 240 15.78 2.07 -1.39
CA LEU A 240 14.67 1.21 -0.95
C LEU A 240 14.53 1.22 0.58
N PHE A 241 15.64 1.08 1.31
CA PHE A 241 15.68 1.14 2.76
C PHE A 241 15.19 2.50 3.29
N ASN A 242 15.68 3.60 2.71
CA ASN A 242 15.27 4.95 3.11
C ASN A 242 13.79 5.19 2.81
N CYS A 243 13.29 4.80 1.64
CA CYS A 243 11.87 4.87 1.30
C CYS A 243 11.01 4.11 2.32
N LYS A 244 11.40 2.87 2.64
CA LYS A 244 10.68 2.03 3.61
C LYS A 244 10.58 2.71 4.97
N ASN A 245 11.72 3.16 5.52
CA ASN A 245 11.75 3.84 6.82
C ASN A 245 10.93 5.13 6.82
N GLN A 246 10.98 5.90 5.74
CA GLN A 246 10.19 7.13 5.62
C GLN A 246 8.69 6.84 5.61
N ILE A 247 8.24 5.85 4.83
CA ILE A 247 6.83 5.44 4.79
C ILE A 247 6.39 4.92 6.17
N ASP A 248 7.21 4.10 6.82
CA ASP A 248 6.91 3.56 8.16
C ASP A 248 6.85 4.66 9.24
N SER A 249 7.54 5.76 9.01
CA SER A 249 7.49 6.94 9.88
C SER A 249 6.24 7.80 9.70
N LEU A 250 5.42 7.58 8.66
CA LEU A 250 4.17 8.33 8.48
C LEU A 250 3.13 7.99 9.56
N ALA A 251 2.11 8.83 9.67
CA ALA A 251 0.95 8.56 10.52
C ALA A 251 0.22 7.29 10.04
N PHE A 252 -0.31 6.52 10.99
CA PHE A 252 -1.08 5.32 10.71
C PHE A 252 -2.35 5.62 9.91
N GLY A 253 -2.63 4.78 8.91
CA GLY A 253 -3.82 4.88 8.07
C GLY A 253 -3.60 4.42 6.63
N LEU A 254 -4.63 4.60 5.81
CA LEU A 254 -4.65 4.09 4.43
C LEU A 254 -3.55 4.70 3.55
N LYS A 255 -3.20 5.97 3.73
CA LYS A 255 -2.11 6.62 2.98
C LYS A 255 -0.80 5.85 3.15
N ARG A 256 -0.40 5.58 4.41
CA ARG A 256 0.79 4.78 4.72
C ARG A 256 0.70 3.40 4.09
N PHE A 257 -0.42 2.70 4.28
CA PHE A 257 -0.64 1.37 3.70
C PHE A 257 -0.50 1.33 2.17
N HIS A 258 -1.13 2.25 1.45
CA HIS A 258 -1.05 2.30 -0.01
C HIS A 258 0.37 2.56 -0.49
N LEU A 259 1.12 3.47 0.16
CA LEU A 259 2.52 3.73 -0.17
C LEU A 259 3.41 2.52 0.14
N GLN A 260 3.17 1.81 1.26
CA GLN A 260 3.86 0.54 1.57
C GLN A 260 3.58 -0.51 0.50
N ASN A 261 2.33 -0.66 0.08
CA ASN A 261 1.94 -1.63 -0.94
C ASN A 261 2.60 -1.34 -2.30
N ILE A 262 2.67 -0.06 -2.70
CA ILE A 262 3.39 0.36 -3.90
C ILE A 262 4.87 0.01 -3.78
N LEU A 263 5.52 0.40 -2.68
CA LEU A 263 6.95 0.11 -2.47
C LEU A 263 7.26 -1.39 -2.51
N SER A 264 6.43 -2.22 -1.85
CA SER A 264 6.60 -3.68 -1.86
C SER A 264 6.46 -4.26 -3.27
N GLN A 265 5.55 -3.75 -4.09
CA GLN A 265 5.44 -4.17 -5.49
C GLN A 265 6.66 -3.75 -6.31
N VAL A 266 7.14 -2.51 -6.14
CA VAL A 266 8.37 -2.02 -6.79
C VAL A 266 9.57 -2.89 -6.38
N GLN A 267 9.74 -3.17 -5.09
CA GLN A 267 10.82 -4.02 -4.57
C GLN A 267 10.74 -5.44 -5.12
N CYS A 268 9.57 -6.06 -5.13
CA CYS A 268 9.37 -7.40 -5.69
C CYS A 268 9.74 -7.43 -7.19
N TYR A 269 9.32 -6.41 -7.95
CA TYR A 269 9.66 -6.27 -9.37
C TYR A 269 11.17 -6.09 -9.60
N HIS A 270 11.84 -5.33 -8.73
CA HIS A 270 13.29 -5.18 -8.75
C HIS A 270 14.01 -6.53 -8.54
N LEU A 271 13.62 -7.30 -7.53
CA LEU A 271 14.20 -8.62 -7.24
C LEU A 271 14.06 -9.57 -8.44
N ILE A 272 12.90 -9.57 -9.11
CA ILE A 272 12.68 -10.38 -10.32
C ILE A 272 13.62 -9.95 -11.45
N LYS A 273 13.80 -8.65 -11.68
CA LYS A 273 14.74 -8.12 -12.69
C LYS A 273 16.20 -8.47 -12.41
N HIS A 274 16.53 -8.89 -11.20
CA HIS A 274 17.88 -9.26 -10.78
C HIS A 274 18.03 -10.74 -10.46
N ASP A 275 17.08 -11.58 -10.88
CA ASP A 275 17.08 -13.03 -10.74
C ASP A 275 17.08 -13.53 -9.27
N CYS A 276 16.70 -12.66 -8.32
CA CYS A 276 16.49 -13.00 -6.91
C CYS A 276 15.08 -13.59 -6.69
N LEU A 277 14.75 -14.67 -7.40
CA LEU A 277 13.38 -15.19 -7.48
C LEU A 277 12.83 -15.80 -6.18
N GLU A 278 13.70 -16.28 -5.28
CA GLU A 278 13.29 -16.84 -3.98
C GLU A 278 12.81 -15.72 -3.03
N GLU A 279 13.59 -14.66 -2.89
CA GLU A 279 13.22 -13.46 -2.11
C GLU A 279 11.99 -12.77 -2.71
N ALA A 280 11.93 -12.68 -4.05
CA ALA A 280 10.75 -12.16 -4.74
C ALA A 280 9.50 -12.99 -4.47
N LEU A 281 9.62 -14.32 -4.39
CA LEU A 281 8.53 -15.22 -4.05
C LEU A 281 8.04 -15.00 -2.61
N GLU A 282 8.94 -14.84 -1.64
CA GLU A 282 8.58 -14.56 -0.25
C GLU A 282 7.75 -13.27 -0.16
N LEU A 283 8.28 -12.17 -0.71
CA LEU A 283 7.60 -10.87 -0.74
C LEU A 283 6.28 -10.92 -1.53
N SER A 284 6.24 -11.67 -2.64
CA SER A 284 5.02 -11.84 -3.43
C SER A 284 3.93 -12.61 -2.68
N ASN A 285 4.28 -13.57 -1.83
CA ASN A 285 3.29 -14.28 -1.02
C ASN A 285 2.66 -13.33 0.03
N GLU A 286 3.43 -12.39 0.60
CA GLU A 286 2.90 -11.34 1.48
C GLU A 286 1.93 -10.43 0.73
N LEU A 287 2.31 -9.98 -0.48
CA LEU A 287 1.45 -9.22 -1.38
C LEU A 287 0.20 -10.01 -1.83
N SER A 288 0.24 -11.35 -1.73
CA SER A 288 -0.85 -12.22 -2.20
C SER A 288 -2.07 -12.29 -1.28
N ASN A 289 -2.09 -11.53 -0.19
CA ASN A 289 -3.29 -11.38 0.63
C ASN A 289 -4.41 -10.71 -0.20
N LYS A 290 -5.61 -11.31 -0.23
CA LYS A 290 -6.80 -10.79 -0.93
C LYS A 290 -7.04 -9.31 -0.64
N ALA A 291 -6.82 -8.88 0.60
CA ALA A 291 -7.01 -7.49 0.98
C ALA A 291 -6.02 -6.54 0.27
N MET A 292 -4.76 -6.92 0.08
CA MET A 292 -3.76 -6.08 -0.60
C MET A 292 -4.04 -5.93 -2.10
N PHE A 293 -4.63 -6.95 -2.74
CA PHE A 293 -5.05 -6.84 -4.14
C PHE A 293 -6.19 -5.91 -4.37
N GLU A 294 -7.16 -5.89 -3.45
CA GLU A 294 -8.33 -5.03 -3.58
C GLU A 294 -8.06 -3.57 -3.18
N ALA A 295 -6.83 -3.26 -2.75
CA ALA A 295 -6.43 -1.93 -2.32
C ALA A 295 -6.30 -0.95 -3.50
N TYR A 296 -6.86 0.25 -3.33
CA TYR A 296 -6.58 1.37 -4.22
C TYR A 296 -5.17 1.90 -3.96
N ASN A 297 -4.25 1.67 -4.90
CA ASN A 297 -2.85 2.10 -4.77
C ASN A 297 -2.56 3.33 -5.61
N TYR A 298 -3.40 4.38 -5.55
CA TYR A 298 -3.16 5.62 -6.30
C TYR A 298 -3.00 5.41 -7.81
N GLN A 299 -3.79 4.52 -8.41
CA GLN A 299 -3.67 4.12 -9.83
C GLN A 299 -2.30 3.52 -10.20
N PHE A 300 -1.60 2.91 -9.25
CA PHE A 300 -0.36 2.19 -9.53
C PHE A 300 -0.59 1.10 -10.61
N PRO A 301 0.31 0.94 -11.60
CA PRO A 301 0.03 0.14 -12.79
C PRO A 301 -0.26 -1.33 -12.48
N GLU A 302 -1.42 -1.84 -12.90
CA GLU A 302 -1.82 -3.24 -12.62
C GLU A 302 -0.91 -4.26 -13.32
N VAL A 303 -0.30 -3.85 -14.44
CA VAL A 303 0.67 -4.67 -15.19
C VAL A 303 1.88 -5.06 -14.35
N VAL A 304 2.33 -4.21 -13.42
CA VAL A 304 3.48 -4.52 -12.54
C VAL A 304 3.16 -5.74 -11.68
N TYR A 305 1.98 -5.76 -11.06
CA TYR A 305 1.54 -6.90 -10.28
C TYR A 305 1.36 -8.17 -11.13
N LYS A 306 0.80 -8.03 -12.34
CA LYS A 306 0.64 -9.16 -13.26
C LYS A 306 1.99 -9.79 -13.63
N ASP A 307 2.99 -8.96 -13.90
CA ASP A 307 4.34 -9.40 -14.23
C ASP A 307 5.00 -10.11 -13.06
N ILE A 308 4.88 -9.56 -11.83
CA ILE A 308 5.33 -10.21 -10.60
C ILE A 308 4.73 -11.60 -10.47
N ARG A 309 3.41 -11.70 -10.58
CA ARG A 309 2.67 -12.97 -10.46
C ARG A 309 3.14 -13.99 -11.50
N ASN A 310 3.29 -13.57 -12.75
CA ASN A 310 3.72 -14.46 -13.84
C ASN A 310 5.12 -15.02 -13.59
N ALA A 311 6.07 -14.17 -13.20
CA ALA A 311 7.45 -14.57 -12.91
C ALA A 311 7.51 -15.56 -11.74
N VAL A 312 6.79 -15.28 -10.65
CA VAL A 312 6.77 -16.12 -9.46
C VAL A 312 6.09 -17.48 -9.74
N VAL A 313 5.02 -17.50 -10.53
CA VAL A 313 4.36 -18.76 -10.94
C VAL A 313 5.27 -19.59 -11.84
N ALA A 314 5.96 -18.97 -12.80
CA ALA A 314 6.93 -19.66 -13.64
C ALA A 314 8.05 -20.29 -12.80
N TYR A 315 8.59 -19.55 -11.83
CA TYR A 315 9.59 -20.08 -10.89
C TYR A 315 9.07 -21.27 -10.08
N LYS A 316 7.86 -21.18 -9.49
CA LYS A 316 7.23 -22.31 -8.77
C LYS A 316 7.08 -23.55 -9.67
N PHE A 317 6.76 -23.36 -10.95
CA PHE A 317 6.60 -24.44 -11.90
C PHE A 317 7.95 -25.10 -12.25
N HIS A 318 8.98 -24.31 -12.55
CA HIS A 318 10.32 -24.82 -12.87
C HIS A 318 10.99 -25.49 -11.66
N ALA A 319 10.91 -24.88 -10.48
CA ALA A 319 11.43 -25.49 -9.24
C ALA A 319 10.76 -26.83 -8.90
N ARG A 320 9.48 -27.01 -9.27
CA ARG A 320 8.78 -28.29 -9.16
C ARG A 320 9.25 -29.30 -10.20
N GLN A 321 9.50 -28.87 -11.45
CA GLN A 321 10.05 -29.75 -12.48
C GLN A 321 11.46 -30.24 -12.14
N ASP A 322 12.32 -29.37 -11.60
CA ASP A 322 13.67 -29.77 -11.18
C ASP A 322 13.66 -30.73 -9.98
N LYS A 323 12.67 -30.63 -9.09
CA LYS A 323 12.43 -31.61 -8.02
C LYS A 323 11.82 -32.94 -8.51
N LEU A 324 11.17 -32.93 -9.68
CA LEU A 324 10.59 -34.12 -10.33
C LEU A 324 11.55 -34.78 -11.31
N ARG A 325 12.72 -34.19 -11.59
CA ARG A 325 13.78 -34.88 -12.34
C ARG A 325 14.24 -36.08 -11.51
N PRO A 326 14.26 -37.30 -12.08
CA PRO A 326 14.79 -38.46 -11.38
C PRO A 326 16.21 -38.13 -10.92
N SER A 327 16.55 -38.48 -9.67
CA SER A 327 17.94 -38.35 -9.23
C SER A 327 18.84 -39.08 -10.24
N LYS A 328 20.08 -38.60 -10.43
CA LYS A 328 21.04 -39.27 -11.35
C LYS A 328 21.17 -40.77 -11.05
N SER A 329 20.95 -41.23 -9.82
CA SER A 329 20.93 -42.65 -9.47
C SER A 329 19.71 -43.39 -10.02
N ILE A 330 18.52 -42.78 -9.98
CA ILE A 330 17.29 -43.36 -10.56
C ILE A 330 17.36 -43.34 -12.09
N GLN A 331 17.88 -42.26 -12.68
CA GLN A 331 18.11 -42.16 -14.13
C GLN A 331 19.08 -43.25 -14.62
N ASN A 332 20.24 -43.42 -13.94
CA ASN A 332 21.19 -44.49 -14.26
C ASN A 332 20.59 -45.90 -14.07
N THR A 333 19.69 -46.08 -13.10
CA THR A 333 18.99 -47.37 -12.88
C THR A 333 17.97 -47.65 -13.98
N LEU A 334 17.24 -46.62 -14.44
CA LEU A 334 16.32 -46.69 -15.58
C LEU A 334 17.06 -46.95 -16.90
N ASP A 335 18.17 -46.27 -17.13
CA ASP A 335 18.99 -46.44 -18.33
C ASP A 335 19.64 -47.83 -18.36
N ASN A 336 20.13 -48.32 -17.21
CA ASN A 336 20.60 -49.71 -17.07
C ASN A 336 19.47 -50.73 -17.27
N ALA A 337 18.28 -50.50 -16.72
CA ALA A 337 17.14 -51.39 -16.92
C ALA A 337 16.69 -51.43 -18.39
N GLN A 338 16.71 -50.30 -19.10
CA GLN A 338 16.44 -50.25 -20.53
C GLN A 338 17.53 -50.95 -21.36
N HIS A 339 18.80 -50.84 -20.93
CA HIS A 339 19.91 -51.53 -21.58
C HIS A 339 19.84 -53.06 -21.39
N VAL A 340 19.47 -53.52 -20.19
CA VAL A 340 19.20 -54.93 -19.89
C VAL A 340 17.99 -55.43 -20.69
N PHE A 341 16.90 -54.68 -20.75
CA PHE A 341 15.72 -55.05 -21.53
C PHE A 341 16.01 -55.17 -23.02
N LYS A 342 16.81 -54.24 -23.60
CA LYS A 342 17.28 -54.35 -24.98
C LYS A 342 18.19 -55.57 -25.20
N GLN A 343 19.04 -55.92 -24.23
CA GLN A 343 19.87 -57.13 -24.31
C GLN A 343 19.01 -58.40 -24.27
N VAL A 344 18.06 -58.50 -23.34
CA VAL A 344 17.16 -59.66 -23.22
C VAL A 344 16.34 -59.87 -24.50
N VAL A 345 15.74 -58.80 -25.04
CA VAL A 345 14.97 -58.86 -26.30
C VAL A 345 15.84 -59.22 -27.51
N HIS A 346 17.12 -58.84 -27.52
CA HIS A 346 18.05 -59.24 -28.58
C HIS A 346 18.49 -60.72 -28.49
N THR A 347 18.62 -61.27 -27.29
CA THR A 347 18.91 -62.71 -27.09
C THR A 347 17.72 -63.61 -27.45
N ASP A 348 16.48 -63.16 -27.26
CA ASP A 348 15.30 -63.99 -27.58
C ASP A 348 14.92 -63.99 -29.07
N LEU A 349 15.32 -62.97 -29.84
CA LEU A 349 15.00 -62.89 -31.28
C LEU A 349 16.00 -63.64 -32.18
N PHE A 350 17.20 -63.95 -31.71
CA PHE A 350 18.22 -64.65 -32.49
C PHE A 350 19.10 -65.59 -31.63
N GLY A 351 18.55 -66.74 -31.24
CA GLY A 351 19.38 -67.94 -31.00
C GLY A 351 19.21 -68.67 -29.66
N ARG A 352 18.53 -69.83 -29.75
CA ARG A 352 18.53 -70.98 -28.83
C ARG A 352 17.84 -70.79 -27.47
N ASN A 353 16.65 -71.38 -27.39
CA ASN A 353 15.92 -71.69 -26.16
C ASN A 353 16.80 -72.45 -25.14
N PRO A 354 17.12 -71.87 -23.97
CA PRO A 354 17.98 -72.50 -22.97
C PRO A 354 17.27 -73.57 -22.12
N TYR A 355 15.99 -73.87 -22.37
CA TYR A 355 15.21 -74.84 -21.60
C TYR A 355 14.88 -76.16 -22.33
N SER A 356 15.61 -76.48 -23.41
CA SER A 356 15.38 -77.72 -24.19
C SER A 356 15.72 -79.04 -23.45
N HIS A 357 16.21 -78.97 -22.22
CA HIS A 357 16.59 -80.15 -21.40
C HIS A 357 15.63 -80.41 -20.22
N LEU A 358 14.52 -79.68 -20.10
CA LEU A 358 13.60 -79.75 -18.96
C LEU A 358 12.14 -80.03 -19.34
N VAL A 359 11.89 -80.83 -20.37
CA VAL A 359 10.57 -81.44 -20.59
C VAL A 359 10.77 -82.87 -21.12
N ASN A 360 10.22 -83.85 -20.39
CA ASN A 360 10.21 -85.28 -20.69
C ASN A 360 9.70 -85.63 -22.08
#